data_AF-A0A482YAB4-F1
#
_entry.id   AF-A0A482YAB4-F1
#
_cell.length_a   1.000
_cell.length_b   1.000
_cell.length_c   1.000
_cell.angle_alpha   90.00
_cell.angle_beta   90.00
_cell.angle_gamma   90.00
#
_symmetry.space_group_name_H-M   'P 1'
#
loop_
_entity.id
_entity.type
_entity.pdbx_description
1 polymer ?
#
loop_
_entity_poly.entity_id
_entity_poly.type
_entity_poly.pdbx_seq_one_letter_code
_entity_poly.pdbx_strand_id
1 'polypeptide(L)'
;MSSRSLGPTLIAIGVGIIVVPFLVMFFLAIGPLGWVLLGGAVIILGIVVSLRESPGYDDVDRSNRINCDDCGARIDADADTCEYCGTAR
;
A
#
# COMPACT_ATOMS: atom_id res chain seq x y z
N MET A 1 33.05 6.50 9.17
CA MET A 1 32.51 7.55 8.28
C MET A 1 33.10 7.32 6.90
N SER A 2 32.35 6.74 5.97
CA SER A 2 32.87 6.41 4.63
C SER A 2 33.29 7.67 3.90
N SER A 3 34.57 7.76 3.55
CA SER A 3 35.12 8.72 2.61
C SER A 3 34.50 8.45 1.23
N ARG A 4 33.31 9.02 0.98
CA ARG A 4 32.73 9.06 -0.37
C ARG A 4 33.77 9.71 -1.27
N SER A 5 34.12 9.04 -2.37
CA SER A 5 35.04 9.56 -3.35
C SER A 5 34.56 10.95 -3.79
N LEU A 6 35.38 11.97 -3.53
CA LEU A 6 35.01 13.37 -3.75
C LEU A 6 34.70 13.62 -5.24
N GLY A 7 35.40 12.94 -6.15
CA GLY A 7 35.19 13.05 -7.60
C GLY A 7 33.76 12.70 -8.04
N PRO A 8 33.28 11.46 -7.84
CA PRO A 8 31.91 11.07 -8.20
C PRO A 8 30.83 11.92 -7.52
N THR A 9 31.09 12.37 -6.30
CA THR A 9 30.15 13.25 -5.57
C THR A 9 30.01 14.62 -6.26
N LEU A 10 31.12 15.23 -6.67
CA LEU A 10 31.10 16.51 -7.41
C LEU A 10 30.45 16.37 -8.79
N ILE A 11 30.69 15.26 -9.48
CA ILE A 11 30.04 14.97 -10.77
C ILE A 11 28.52 14.84 -10.59
N ALA A 12 28.07 14.07 -9.59
CA ALA A 12 26.63 13.90 -9.32
C ALA A 12 25.95 15.22 -8.96
N ILE A 13 26.61 16.08 -8.15
CA ILE A 13 26.11 17.41 -7.82
C ILE A 13 25.99 18.27 -9.08
N GLY A 14 27.02 18.30 -9.93
CA GLY A 14 26.99 19.06 -11.18
C GLY A 14 25.87 18.60 -12.13
N VAL A 15 25.70 17.29 -12.29
CA VAL A 15 24.59 16.71 -13.07
C VAL A 15 23.25 17.10 -12.46
N GLY A 16 23.11 17.04 -11.14
CA GLY A 16 21.90 17.49 -10.45
C GLY A 16 21.56 18.95 -10.74
N ILE A 17 22.55 19.85 -10.63
CA ILE A 17 22.36 21.30 -10.89
C ILE A 17 21.87 21.55 -12.32
N ILE A 18 22.35 20.78 -13.29
CA ILE A 18 21.91 20.92 -14.69
C ILE A 18 20.55 20.27 -14.90
N VAL A 19 20.39 19.00 -14.52
CA VAL A 19 19.22 18.19 -14.87
C VAL A 19 17.96 18.62 -14.10
N VAL A 20 18.08 18.95 -12.81
CA VAL A 20 16.94 19.32 -11.95
C VAL A 20 16.14 20.50 -12.51
N PRO A 21 16.71 21.65 -12.90
CA PRO A 21 15.92 22.75 -13.45
C PRO A 21 15.24 22.40 -14.78
N PHE A 22 15.87 21.60 -15.65
CA PHE A 22 15.21 21.13 -16.87
C PHE A 22 14.04 20.20 -16.57
N LEU A 23 14.18 19.30 -15.60
CA LEU A 23 13.07 18.46 -15.14
C LEU A 23 11.93 19.31 -14.57
N VAL A 24 12.24 20.24 -13.67
CA VAL A 24 11.23 21.15 -13.09
C VAL A 24 10.51 21.94 -14.18
N MET A 25 11.25 22.52 -15.13
CA MET A 25 10.66 23.25 -16.25
C MET A 25 9.80 22.36 -17.14
N PHE A 26 10.23 21.13 -17.42
CA PHE A 26 9.44 20.17 -18.19
C PHE A 26 8.12 19.82 -17.50
N PHE A 27 8.17 19.52 -16.21
CA PHE A 27 6.97 19.22 -15.41
C PHE A 27 6.04 20.43 -15.25
N LEU A 28 6.59 21.65 -15.18
CA LEU A 28 5.80 22.88 -15.17
C LEU A 28 5.17 23.16 -16.56
N ALA A 29 5.91 22.92 -17.65
CA ALA A 29 5.45 23.15 -19.02
C ALA A 29 4.32 22.20 -19.44
N ILE A 30 4.39 20.94 -19.00
CA ILE A 30 3.32 19.95 -19.16
C ILE A 30 2.02 20.39 -18.44
N GLY A 31 2.15 21.25 -17.43
CA GLY A 31 1.04 21.85 -16.70
C GLY A 31 0.21 20.81 -15.91
N PRO A 32 -0.94 21.25 -15.35
CA PRO A 32 -1.76 20.39 -14.49
C PRO A 32 -2.25 19.12 -15.18
N LEU A 33 -2.48 19.16 -16.50
CA LEU A 33 -3.01 18.03 -17.25
C LEU A 33 -2.06 16.84 -17.27
N GLY A 34 -0.76 17.03 -17.52
CA GLY A 34 0.12 15.87 -17.55
C GLY A 34 0.50 15.35 -16.16
N TRP A 35 0.37 16.16 -15.10
CA TRP A 35 0.41 15.64 -13.73
C TRP A 35 -0.77 14.69 -13.46
N VAL A 36 -1.98 15.07 -13.89
CA VAL A 36 -3.17 14.22 -13.78
C VAL A 36 -2.99 12.94 -14.60
N LEU A 37 -2.44 13.01 -15.80
CA LEU A 37 -2.19 11.83 -16.63
C LEU A 37 -1.12 10.90 -16.02
N LEU A 38 0.00 11.46 -15.54
CA LEU A 38 1.08 10.67 -14.95
C LEU A 38 0.65 10.03 -13.64
N GLY A 39 0.00 10.80 -12.75
CA GLY A 39 -0.57 10.27 -11.52
C GLY A 39 -1.67 9.24 -11.78
N GLY A 40 -2.57 9.53 -12.72
CA GLY A 40 -3.63 8.61 -13.15
C GLY A 40 -3.07 7.30 -13.70
N ALA A 41 -2.01 7.34 -14.52
CA ALA A 41 -1.36 6.15 -15.04
C ALA A 41 -0.75 5.29 -13.92
N VAL A 42 -0.10 5.91 -12.93
CA VAL A 42 0.45 5.20 -11.76
C VAL A 42 -0.66 4.56 -10.92
N ILE A 43 -1.78 5.28 -10.71
CA ILE A 43 -2.94 4.74 -9.98
C ILE A 43 -3.52 3.53 -10.71
N ILE A 44 -3.78 3.64 -12.02
CA ILE A 44 -4.32 2.54 -12.83
C ILE A 44 -3.37 1.34 -12.79
N LEU A 45 -2.07 1.57 -12.93
CA LEU A 45 -1.06 0.51 -12.84
C LEU A 45 -1.08 -0.17 -11.48
N GLY A 46 -1.14 0.61 -10.39
CA GLY A 46 -1.25 0.08 -9.02
C GLY A 46 -2.50 -0.77 -8.82
N ILE A 47 -3.65 -0.35 -9.35
CA ILE A 47 -4.90 -1.14 -9.32
C ILE A 47 -4.71 -2.45 -10.08
N VAL A 48 -4.18 -2.41 -11.31
CA VAL A 48 -3.97 -3.60 -12.13
C VAL A 48 -3.02 -4.59 -11.45
N VAL A 49 -1.94 -4.09 -10.84
CA VAL A 49 -0.98 -4.89 -10.08
C VAL A 49 -1.66 -5.51 -8.86
N SER A 50 -2.38 -4.73 -8.06
CA SER A 50 -3.12 -5.21 -6.88
C SER A 50 -4.13 -6.32 -7.20
N LEU A 51 -4.86 -6.19 -8.32
CA LEU A 51 -5.80 -7.21 -8.78
C LEU A 51 -5.09 -8.49 -9.26
N ARG A 52 -3.87 -8.39 -9.80
CA ARG A 52 -3.06 -9.56 -10.20
C ARG A 52 -2.40 -10.23 -9.01
N GLU A 53 -1.95 -9.44 -8.04
CA GLU A 53 -1.40 -9.86 -6.75
C GLU A 53 -2.48 -10.20 -5.73
N SER A 54 -3.73 -10.42 -6.16
CA SER A 54 -4.71 -11.15 -5.37
C SER A 54 -4.57 -12.65 -5.72
N PRO A 55 -3.58 -13.40 -5.18
CA PRO A 55 -3.77 -14.83 -5.04
C PRO A 55 -5.04 -14.95 -4.22
N GLY A 56 -5.96 -15.80 -4.67
CA GLY A 56 -7.30 -15.93 -4.09
C GLY A 56 -7.25 -15.70 -2.59
N TYR A 57 -8.01 -14.71 -2.13
CA TYR A 57 -8.30 -14.57 -0.71
C TYR A 57 -8.97 -15.90 -0.36
N ASP A 58 -8.16 -16.83 0.13
CA ASP A 58 -8.65 -18.10 0.64
C ASP A 58 -9.78 -17.70 1.57
N ASP A 59 -10.93 -18.26 1.27
CA ASP A 59 -12.19 -18.20 1.99
C ASP A 59 -12.00 -18.89 3.35
N VAL A 60 -10.94 -18.55 4.08
CA VAL A 60 -10.75 -18.88 5.49
C VAL A 60 -11.56 -17.86 6.25
N ASP A 61 -12.88 -18.01 6.15
CA ASP A 61 -13.80 -17.99 7.27
C ASP A 61 -13.42 -17.04 8.41
N ARG A 62 -13.28 -15.75 8.11
CA ARG A 62 -13.19 -14.69 9.14
C ARG A 62 -14.52 -13.98 9.36
N SER A 63 -15.55 -14.33 8.59
CA SER A 63 -16.85 -13.65 8.64
C SER A 63 -17.89 -14.39 9.47
N ASN A 64 -17.77 -15.69 9.70
CA ASN A 64 -18.79 -16.42 10.45
C ASN A 64 -18.52 -16.30 11.96
N ARG A 65 -18.65 -15.08 12.50
CA ARG A 65 -18.58 -14.81 13.94
C ARG A 65 -19.91 -14.28 14.43
N ILE A 66 -20.50 -14.94 15.41
CA ILE A 66 -21.76 -14.54 16.06
C ILE A 66 -21.50 -14.02 17.47
N ASN A 67 -22.50 -13.37 18.08
CA ASN A 67 -22.46 -13.06 19.50
C ASN A 67 -23.06 -14.24 20.28
N CYS A 68 -22.42 -14.62 21.39
CA CYS A 68 -22.95 -15.60 22.34
C CYS A 68 -24.23 -15.05 22.98
N ASP A 69 -25.30 -15.84 23.02
CA ASP A 69 -26.61 -15.42 23.55
C ASP A 69 -26.60 -15.18 25.08
N ASP A 70 -25.65 -15.78 25.80
CA ASP A 70 -25.54 -15.63 27.26
C ASP A 70 -24.73 -14.39 27.69
N CYS A 71 -23.55 -14.19 27.09
CA CYS A 71 -22.60 -13.16 27.54
C CYS A 71 -22.35 -12.04 26.52
N GLY A 72 -22.86 -12.16 25.30
CA GLY A 72 -22.68 -11.20 24.22
C GLY A 72 -21.27 -11.17 23.60
N ALA A 73 -20.36 -12.04 24.04
CA ALA A 73 -19.02 -12.12 23.47
C ALA A 73 -19.05 -12.62 22.02
N ARG A 74 -18.16 -12.11 21.18
CA ARG A 74 -18.11 -12.46 19.75
C ARG A 74 -17.24 -13.70 19.55
N ILE A 75 -17.87 -14.82 19.19
CA ILE A 75 -17.25 -16.14 19.04
C ILE A 75 -17.37 -16.65 17.60
N ASP A 76 -16.57 -17.65 17.25
CA ASP A 76 -16.68 -18.33 15.97
C ASP A 76 -18.02 -19.08 15.90
N ALA A 77 -18.70 -18.97 14.77
CA ALA A 77 -20.03 -19.51 14.54
C ALA A 77 -20.03 -21.01 14.25
N ASP A 78 -18.92 -21.70 14.49
CA ASP A 78 -18.82 -23.16 14.55
C ASP A 78 -18.31 -23.63 15.93
N ALA A 79 -18.15 -22.71 16.89
CA ALA A 79 -17.78 -23.07 18.25
C ALA A 79 -19.00 -23.67 18.98
N ASP A 80 -18.85 -24.89 19.49
CA ASP A 80 -19.89 -25.54 20.31
C ASP A 80 -20.01 -24.92 21.72
N THR A 81 -18.95 -24.26 22.18
CA THR A 81 -18.86 -23.64 23.51
C THR A 81 -18.20 -22.28 23.44
N CYS A 82 -18.73 -21.32 24.18
CA CYS A 82 -18.17 -19.97 24.29
C CYS A 82 -16.85 -19.99 25.09
N GLU A 83 -15.76 -19.54 24.48
CA GLU A 83 -14.43 -19.46 25.12
C GLU A 83 -14.36 -18.46 26.30
N TYR A 84 -15.33 -17.55 26.38
CA TYR A 84 -15.36 -16.48 27.39
C TYR A 84 -16.16 -16.85 28.64
N CYS A 85 -17.35 -17.45 28.48
CA CYS A 85 -18.23 -17.81 29.60
C CYS A 85 -18.38 -19.31 29.81
N GLY A 86 -17.90 -20.14 28.89
CA GLY A 86 -17.94 -21.60 28.99
C GLY A 86 -19.32 -22.22 28.78
N THR A 87 -20.34 -21.44 28.42
CA THR A 87 -21.67 -21.97 28.08
C THR A 87 -21.67 -22.57 26.68
N ALA A 88 -22.56 -23.55 26.47
CA ALA A 88 -22.83 -24.06 25.13
C ALA A 88 -23.39 -22.93 24.28
N ARG A 89 -23.01 -22.91 23.01
CA ARG A 89 -23.48 -21.91 22.06
C ARG A 89 -24.99 -21.91 21.91
#